data_AF-A0A151RRV9-F1
#
_entry.id   AF-A0A151RRV9-F1
#
_cell.length_a   1.000
_cell.length_b   1.000
_cell.length_c   1.000
_cell.angle_alpha   90.00
_cell.angle_beta   90.00
_cell.angle_gamma   90.00
#
_symmetry.space_group_name_H-M   'P 1'
#
loop_
_entity.id
_entity.type
_entity.pdbx_description
1 polymer ?
#
loop_
_entity_poly.entity_id
_entity_poly.type
_entity_poly.pdbx_seq_one_letter_code
_entity_poly.pdbx_strand_id
1 'polypeptide(L)'
;MDLRGRDFQLIPFGSGRRICLGMQLALTMILTMEYVPGIKINKIQALDQLGVDRKKLGRYAVESYLEQILSHGFFHADPHPGNIAVDDVNGGRLIFYDFGMMGSISQNIREGLLEAFYGIYEKNPEKVK
;
A
#
# COMPACT_ATOMS: atom_id res chain seq x y z
N MET A 1 -1.04 13.22 -3.11
CA MET A 1 -1.10 14.32 -4.09
C MET A 1 -1.18 13.65 -5.46
N ASP A 2 -2.25 13.89 -6.20
CA ASP A 2 -2.54 13.23 -7.48
C ASP A 2 -1.83 13.96 -8.64
N LEU A 3 -1.43 13.20 -9.67
CA LEU A 3 -1.15 13.77 -10.99
C LEU A 3 -1.93 13.11 -12.14
N ARG A 4 -2.72 12.04 -11.94
CA ARG A 4 -3.48 11.37 -13.02
C ARG A 4 -4.76 10.61 -12.55
N GLY A 5 -5.60 11.19 -11.72
CA GLY A 5 -7.04 10.93 -11.64
C GLY A 5 -7.49 9.49 -11.47
N ARG A 6 -6.87 8.71 -10.57
CA ARG A 6 -7.42 7.43 -10.10
C ARG A 6 -7.19 7.30 -8.60
N ASP A 7 -8.24 7.56 -7.84
CA ASP A 7 -8.27 7.56 -6.39
C ASP A 7 -7.81 6.23 -5.79
N PHE A 8 -6.55 6.18 -5.35
CA PHE A 8 -6.19 5.37 -4.20
C PHE A 8 -6.73 6.09 -2.98
N GLN A 9 -7.95 5.73 -2.56
CA GLN A 9 -8.46 6.16 -1.28
C GLN A 9 -7.71 5.35 -0.20
N LEU A 10 -6.52 5.81 0.15
CA LEU A 10 -5.85 5.39 1.37
C LEU A 10 -6.76 5.83 2.51
N ILE A 11 -7.46 4.89 3.14
CA ILE A 11 -8.22 5.18 4.36
C ILE A 11 -7.17 5.64 5.37
N PRO A 12 -7.15 6.92 5.77
CA PRO A 12 -6.02 7.45 6.50
C PRO A 12 -5.92 6.75 7.85
N PHE A 13 -4.83 6.00 8.06
CA PHE A 13 -4.36 5.74 9.42
C PHE A 13 -3.87 7.07 9.97
N GLY A 14 -4.60 7.58 10.95
CA GLY A 14 -4.41 8.92 11.49
C GLY A 14 -3.03 9.10 12.11
N SER A 15 -2.17 9.84 11.41
CA SER A 15 -1.15 10.70 12.03
C SER A 15 -1.58 12.18 12.06
N GLY A 16 -2.86 12.47 11.75
CA GLY A 16 -3.41 13.83 11.81
C GLY A 16 -4.93 13.84 11.94
N ARG A 17 -5.41 14.22 13.14
CA ARG A 17 -6.75 14.78 13.51
C ARG A 17 -8.02 14.33 12.76
N ARG A 18 -8.03 13.19 12.08
CA ARG A 18 -9.24 12.46 11.67
C ARG A 18 -9.11 11.05 12.21
N ILE A 19 -9.68 10.88 13.39
CA ILE A 19 -9.80 9.59 14.09
C ILE A 19 -10.61 8.65 13.19
N CYS A 20 -10.02 7.52 12.82
CA CYS A 20 -10.76 6.40 12.26
C CYS A 20 -11.85 6.02 13.29
N LEU A 21 -13.12 5.93 12.90
CA LEU A 21 -14.25 5.79 13.84
C LEU A 21 -14.10 4.57 14.78
N GLY A 22 -13.38 3.53 14.33
CA GLY A 22 -13.07 2.33 15.13
C GLY A 22 -11.94 2.48 16.17
N MET A 23 -11.18 3.57 16.16
CA MET A 23 -10.07 3.74 17.09
C MET A 23 -10.52 3.98 18.53
N GLN A 24 -11.76 4.45 18.74
CA GLN A 24 -12.39 4.52 20.07
C GLN A 24 -12.69 3.14 20.67
N LEU A 25 -12.75 2.09 19.86
CA LEU A 25 -12.94 0.70 20.28
C LEU A 25 -11.63 -0.08 20.33
N ALA A 26 -10.51 0.53 19.90
CA ALA A 26 -9.21 -0.11 19.97
C ALA A 26 -8.73 -0.15 21.43
N LEU A 27 -8.76 -1.33 22.03
CA LEU A 27 -8.18 -1.61 23.34
C LEU A 27 -6.78 -2.20 23.15
N THR A 28 -5.95 -2.24 24.19
CA THR A 28 -4.56 -2.73 24.14
C THR A 28 -4.38 -4.10 23.47
N MET A 29 -5.44 -4.93 23.42
CA MET A 29 -5.45 -6.28 22.86
C MET A 29 -6.39 -6.46 21.66
N ILE A 30 -7.19 -5.44 21.29
CA ILE A 30 -8.22 -5.55 20.25
C ILE A 30 -8.13 -4.34 19.33
N LEU A 31 -7.83 -4.59 18.05
CA LEU A 31 -7.92 -3.58 17.00
C LEU A 31 -9.24 -3.77 16.24
N THR A 32 -10.05 -2.71 16.12
CA THR A 32 -11.26 -2.72 15.28
C THR A 32 -11.11 -1.75 14.12
N MET A 33 -11.52 -2.18 12.94
CA MET A 33 -11.43 -1.44 11.70
C MET A 33 -12.70 -1.63 10.88
N GLU A 34 -12.93 -0.73 9.93
CA GLU A 34 -13.98 -0.91 8.95
C GLU A 34 -13.71 -2.18 8.11
N TYR A 35 -14.71 -3.05 8.03
CA TYR A 35 -14.63 -4.22 7.17
C TYR A 35 -14.95 -3.84 5.73
N VAL A 36 -13.96 -3.97 4.86
CA VAL A 36 -14.14 -3.83 3.41
C VAL A 36 -14.25 -5.22 2.79
N PRO A 37 -15.34 -5.57 2.09
CA PRO A 37 -15.47 -6.87 1.42
C PRO A 37 -14.52 -6.97 0.22
N GLY A 38 -13.94 -8.15 0.00
CA GLY A 38 -13.05 -8.40 -1.13
C GLY A 38 -12.64 -9.86 -1.27
N ILE A 39 -12.15 -10.21 -2.46
CA ILE A 39 -11.60 -11.53 -2.81
C ILE A 39 -10.12 -11.54 -2.46
N LYS A 40 -9.66 -12.51 -1.66
CA LYS A 40 -8.23 -12.65 -1.31
C LYS A 40 -7.37 -12.73 -2.58
N ILE A 41 -6.24 -12.02 -2.59
CA ILE A 41 -5.41 -11.86 -3.79
C ILE A 41 -4.84 -13.20 -4.30
N ASN A 42 -4.76 -14.22 -3.44
CA ASN A 42 -4.33 -15.57 -3.80
C ASN A 42 -5.44 -16.44 -4.45
N LYS A 43 -6.68 -15.98 -4.53
CA LYS A 43 -7.80 -16.70 -5.15
C LYS A 43 -7.91 -16.36 -6.63
N ILE A 44 -6.92 -16.81 -7.41
CA ILE A 44 -6.76 -16.45 -8.84
C ILE A 44 -8.02 -16.70 -9.67
N GLN A 45 -8.65 -17.88 -9.52
CA GLN A 45 -9.86 -18.22 -10.29
C GLN A 45 -11.04 -17.27 -10.00
N ALA A 46 -11.18 -16.84 -8.74
CA ALA A 46 -12.22 -15.90 -8.34
C ALA A 46 -11.93 -14.49 -8.87
N LEU A 47 -10.66 -14.09 -8.93
CA LEU A 47 -10.24 -12.81 -9.55
C LEU A 47 -10.46 -12.81 -11.07
N ASP A 48 -10.21 -13.94 -11.74
CA ASP A 48 -10.48 -14.08 -13.18
C ASP A 48 -12.00 -13.99 -13.45
N GLN A 49 -12.84 -14.59 -12.59
CA GLN A 49 -14.31 -14.46 -12.66
C GLN A 49 -14.80 -13.03 -12.38
N LEU A 50 -14.09 -12.29 -11.51
CA LEU A 50 -14.35 -10.88 -11.23
C LEU A 50 -14.01 -9.97 -12.42
N GLY A 51 -13.30 -10.48 -13.43
CA GLY A 51 -12.88 -9.71 -14.60
C GLY A 51 -11.77 -8.70 -14.29
N VAL A 52 -11.03 -8.87 -13.20
CA VAL A 52 -9.97 -7.94 -12.81
C VAL A 52 -8.69 -8.21 -13.60
N ASP A 53 -8.06 -7.14 -14.11
CA ASP A 53 -6.76 -7.23 -14.78
C ASP A 53 -5.65 -7.49 -13.76
N ARG A 54 -5.14 -8.73 -13.73
CA ARG A 54 -4.05 -9.16 -12.84
C ARG A 54 -2.73 -8.42 -13.07
N LYS A 55 -2.43 -7.96 -14.29
CA LYS A 55 -1.23 -7.14 -14.54
C LYS A 55 -1.37 -5.76 -13.91
N LYS A 56 -2.58 -5.19 -14.00
CA LYS A 56 -2.91 -3.92 -13.35
C LYS A 56 -2.84 -4.06 -11.82
N LEU A 57 -3.33 -5.16 -11.25
CA LEU A 57 -3.20 -5.43 -9.81
C LEU A 57 -1.75 -5.56 -9.36
N GLY A 58 -0.92 -6.30 -10.11
CA GLY A 58 0.51 -6.42 -9.79
C GLY A 58 1.21 -5.06 -9.81
N ARG A 59 0.87 -4.21 -10.78
CA ARG A 59 1.34 -2.82 -10.83
C ARG A 59 0.89 -2.03 -9.60
N TYR A 60 -0.38 -2.11 -9.21
CA TYR A 60 -0.89 -1.43 -8.01
C TYR A 60 -0.20 -1.88 -6.73
N ALA A 61 0.17 -3.16 -6.64
CA ALA A 61 0.88 -3.69 -5.48
C ALA A 61 2.27 -3.04 -5.38
N VAL A 62 3.01 -3.00 -6.49
CA VAL A 62 4.33 -2.36 -6.54
C VAL A 62 4.23 -0.85 -6.29
N GLU A 63 3.29 -0.16 -6.92
CA GLU A 63 3.08 1.28 -6.74
C GLU A 63 2.74 1.62 -5.28
N SER A 64 1.86 0.85 -4.63
CA SER A 64 1.52 1.01 -3.21
C SER A 64 2.75 0.85 -2.30
N TYR A 65 3.62 -0.12 -2.59
CA TYR A 65 4.85 -0.35 -1.85
C TYR A 65 5.88 0.77 -2.02
N LEU A 66 6.04 1.26 -3.23
CA LEU A 66 6.91 2.40 -3.52
C LEU A 66 6.40 3.67 -2.84
N GLU A 67 5.08 3.90 -2.83
CA GLU A 67 4.48 5.04 -2.16
C GLU A 67 4.68 4.98 -0.63
N GLN A 68 4.43 3.82 -0.03
CA GLN A 68 4.75 3.54 1.37
C GLN A 68 6.19 3.93 1.73
N ILE A 69 7.17 3.42 0.98
CA ILE A 69 8.60 3.66 1.25
C ILE A 69 9.00 5.10 0.96
N LEU A 70 8.74 5.60 -0.25
CA LEU A 70 9.32 6.83 -0.78
C LEU A 70 8.52 8.08 -0.44
N SER A 71 7.20 7.98 -0.29
CA SER A 71 6.32 9.11 0.04
C SER A 71 6.07 9.18 1.55
N HIS A 72 5.75 8.04 2.17
CA HIS A 72 5.29 8.02 3.55
C HIS A 72 6.37 7.66 4.57
N GLY A 73 7.42 6.92 4.18
CA GLY A 73 8.49 6.49 5.09
C GLY A 73 8.07 5.37 6.05
N PHE A 74 6.95 4.69 5.79
CA PHE A 74 6.54 3.47 6.48
C PHE A 74 6.12 2.43 5.46
N PHE A 75 6.38 1.16 5.71
CA PHE A 75 6.07 0.09 4.76
C PHE A 75 5.63 -1.17 5.46
N HIS A 76 4.75 -1.93 4.82
CA HIS A 76 4.31 -3.22 5.32
C HIS A 76 5.43 -4.25 5.10
N ALA A 77 6.05 -4.72 6.18
CA ALA A 77 7.25 -5.55 6.14
C ALA A 77 6.97 -7.00 5.71
N ASP A 78 5.72 -7.48 5.87
CA ASP A 78 5.31 -8.82 5.43
C ASP A 78 3.95 -8.81 4.67
N PRO A 79 3.90 -8.44 3.37
CA PRO A 79 2.67 -8.50 2.56
C PRO A 79 2.25 -9.94 2.27
N HIS A 80 1.93 -10.70 3.29
CA HIS A 80 1.42 -12.04 3.09
C HIS A 80 0.12 -11.97 2.27
N PRO A 81 -0.02 -12.75 1.17
CA PRO A 81 -1.22 -12.73 0.34
C PRO A 81 -2.52 -13.02 1.11
N GLY A 82 -2.43 -13.67 2.28
CA GLY A 82 -3.56 -13.86 3.18
C GLY A 82 -4.14 -12.57 3.77
N ASN A 83 -3.36 -11.49 3.83
CA ASN A 83 -3.76 -10.19 4.39
C ASN A 83 -4.17 -9.17 3.33
N ILE A 84 -4.13 -9.55 2.05
CA ILE A 84 -4.46 -8.69 0.93
C ILE A 84 -5.69 -9.23 0.20
N ALA A 85 -6.66 -8.36 -0.06
CA ALA A 85 -7.81 -8.66 -0.91
C ALA A 85 -7.98 -7.63 -2.02
N VAL A 86 -8.88 -7.95 -2.93
CA VAL A 86 -9.24 -7.16 -4.10
C VAL A 86 -10.76 -7.06 -4.16
N ASP A 87 -11.30 -5.86 -4.31
CA ASP A 87 -12.73 -5.65 -4.56
C ASP A 87 -13.04 -5.54 -6.06
N ASP A 88 -14.32 -5.36 -6.41
CA ASP A 88 -14.81 -5.16 -7.78
C ASP A 88 -14.90 -3.68 -8.19
N VAL A 89 -14.55 -2.77 -7.29
CA VAL A 89 -14.69 -1.33 -7.50
C VAL A 89 -13.56 -0.82 -8.40
N ASN A 90 -13.89 0.02 -9.39
CA ASN A 90 -12.93 0.67 -10.28
C ASN A 90 -11.93 -0.29 -10.98
N GLY A 91 -12.36 -1.53 -11.22
CA GLY A 91 -11.54 -2.57 -11.85
C GLY A 91 -10.47 -3.16 -10.93
N GLY A 92 -10.75 -3.22 -9.63
CA GLY A 92 -9.94 -3.89 -8.62
C GLY A 92 -9.07 -2.95 -7.80
N ARG A 93 -9.48 -2.66 -6.56
CA ARG A 93 -8.64 -1.96 -5.57
C ARG A 93 -7.95 -2.96 -4.64
N LEU A 94 -6.74 -2.64 -4.19
CA LEU A 94 -6.06 -3.43 -3.17
C LEU A 94 -6.55 -3.06 -1.78
N ILE A 95 -6.87 -4.07 -0.97
CA ILE A 95 -7.32 -3.95 0.41
C ILE A 95 -6.28 -4.62 1.30
N PHE A 96 -5.78 -3.90 2.29
CA PHE A 96 -4.85 -4.41 3.30
C PHE A 96 -5.60 -4.58 4.62
N TYR A 97 -5.58 -5.79 5.19
CA TYR A 97 -6.26 -6.09 6.46
C TYR A 97 -5.31 -6.17 7.66
N ASP A 98 -4.02 -6.31 7.40
CA ASP A 98 -3.00 -6.43 8.44
C ASP A 98 -2.02 -5.27 8.33
N PHE A 99 -1.63 -4.77 9.49
CA PHE A 99 -0.63 -3.72 9.70
C PHE A 99 0.23 -4.04 10.94
N GLY A 100 0.24 -5.30 11.38
CA GLY A 100 0.96 -5.76 12.58
C GLY A 100 2.47 -5.78 12.40
N MET A 101 2.95 -5.89 11.15
CA MET A 101 4.37 -5.82 10.82
C MET A 101 4.64 -4.66 9.86
N MET A 102 4.82 -3.48 10.42
CA MET A 102 5.22 -2.27 9.69
C MET A 102 6.66 -1.89 10.02
N GLY A 103 7.44 -1.57 9.00
CA GLY A 103 8.74 -0.93 9.12
C GLY A 103 8.64 0.58 8.95
N SER A 104 9.62 1.31 9.47
CA SER A 104 9.78 2.74 9.22
C SER A 104 11.17 3.02 8.65
N ILE A 105 11.26 4.04 7.82
CA ILE A 105 12.49 4.48 7.17
C ILE A 105 12.70 5.94 7.55
N SER A 106 13.89 6.24 8.05
CA SER A 106 14.29 7.59 8.39
C SER A 106 14.40 8.46 7.14
N GLN A 107 14.18 9.76 7.29
CA GLN A 107 14.14 10.69 6.17
C GLN A 107 15.43 10.69 5.33
N ASN A 108 16.60 10.63 5.97
CA ASN A 108 17.89 10.55 5.29
C ASN A 108 18.03 9.29 4.40
N ILE A 109 17.54 8.13 4.86
CA ILE A 109 17.56 6.91 4.06
C ILE A 109 16.58 7.04 2.89
N ARG A 110 15.40 7.63 3.12
CA ARG A 110 14.40 7.86 2.07
C ARG A 110 14.91 8.79 0.97
N GLU A 111 15.60 9.87 1.34
CA GLU A 111 16.25 10.80 0.41
C GLU A 111 17.35 10.09 -0.40
N GLY A 112 18.21 9.32 0.26
CA GLY A 112 19.23 8.52 -0.43
C GLY A 112 18.65 7.47 -1.39
N LEU A 113 17.54 6.82 -1.01
CA LEU A 113 16.82 5.91 -1.91
C LEU A 113 16.28 6.64 -3.14
N LEU A 114 15.68 7.82 -2.97
CA LEU A 114 15.21 8.64 -4.09
C LEU A 114 16.36 9.04 -5.02
N GLU A 115 17.50 9.47 -4.46
CA GLU A 115 18.69 9.80 -5.25
C GLU A 115 19.20 8.60 -6.05
N ALA A 116 19.26 7.42 -5.43
CA ALA A 116 19.64 6.19 -6.12
C ALA A 116 18.66 5.85 -7.26
N PHE A 117 17.35 5.97 -7.04
CA PHE A 117 16.34 5.80 -8.09
C PHE A 117 16.54 6.77 -9.26
N TYR A 118 16.79 8.05 -8.97
CA TYR A 118 17.10 9.05 -10.00
C TYR A 118 18.40 8.73 -10.73
N GLY A 119 19.45 8.30 -10.02
CA GLY A 119 20.72 7.90 -10.62
C GLY A 119 20.57 6.73 -11.61
N ILE A 120 19.78 5.71 -11.25
CA ILE A 120 19.46 4.60 -12.13
C ILE A 120 18.66 5.08 -13.35
N TYR A 121 17.65 5.93 -13.14
CA TYR A 121 16.83 6.48 -14.22
C TYR A 121 17.65 7.29 -15.24
N GLU A 122 18.58 8.12 -14.75
CA GLU A 122 19.50 8.92 -15.57
C GLU A 122 20.65 8.07 -16.17
N LYS A 123 20.74 6.78 -15.83
CA LYS A 123 21.87 5.89 -16.17
C LYS A 123 23.23 6.48 -15.73
N ASN A 124 23.24 7.21 -14.62
CA ASN A 124 24.44 7.83 -14.09
C ASN A 124 24.97 7.03 -12.90
N PRO A 125 26.01 6.19 -13.09
CA PRO A 125 26.54 5.34 -12.02
C PRO A 125 27.19 6.14 -10.88
N GLU A 126 27.60 7.40 -11.08
CA GLU A 126 28.21 8.21 -10.02
C GLU A 126 27.20 8.69 -8.96
N LYS A 127 25.91 8.72 -9.31
CA LYS A 127 24.80 9.07 -8.41
C LYS A 127 24.26 7.88 -7.63
N VAL A 128 24.75 6.67 -7.91
CA VAL A 128 24.39 5.45 -7.17
C VAL A 128 25.59 5.09 -6.29
N LYS A 129 25.59 5.55 -5.04
CA LYS A 129 26.66 5.27 -4.06
C LYS A 129 26.16 4.37 -2.93
#